data_AF-A0A7V9F5Q6-F1
#
_entry.id   AF-A0A7V9F5Q6-F1
#
_cell.length_a   1.000
_cell.length_b   1.000
_cell.length_c   1.000
_cell.angle_alpha   90.00
_cell.angle_beta   90.00
_cell.angle_gamma   90.00
#
_symmetry.space_group_name_H-M   'P 1'
#
loop_
_entity.id
_entity.type
_entity.pdbx_description
1 polymer ?
#
loop_
_entity_poly.entity_id
_entity_poly.type
_entity_poly.pdbx_seq_one_letter_code
_entity_poly.pdbx_strand_id
1 'polypeptide(L)'
;MTGLSASRVVLMWGLGLLLSAYIGGLAVHGDGFNVLVDGWLGISTQWVPAAVCWLAVYRTSPRRWEILLAAAAVTSYASGNTYYVLSLNGNEALPFPSPADVGYLLFFPLMLCALAVSVRRHFRGSATSVWLDSALGSLGAAAMLAVPLSPVLRSAVEGSPSLATVVAVAYPMSDLLLV
;
A
#
# COMPACT_ATOMS: atom_id res chain seq x y z
N MET A 1 -2.34 -34.33 -3.62
CA MET A 1 -1.69 -33.11 -3.09
C MET A 1 -1.09 -32.21 -4.19
N THR A 2 -1.52 -32.30 -5.46
CA THR A 2 -0.91 -31.59 -6.61
C THR A 2 -1.66 -30.33 -7.07
N GLY A 3 -2.99 -30.25 -6.88
CA GLY A 3 -3.82 -29.15 -7.41
C GLY A 3 -3.63 -27.77 -6.75
N LEU A 4 -3.22 -27.71 -5.47
CA LEU A 4 -2.98 -26.44 -4.75
C LEU A 4 -1.72 -25.70 -5.25
N SER A 5 -0.75 -26.43 -5.80
CA SER A 5 0.47 -25.83 -6.37
C SER A 5 0.20 -25.18 -7.73
N ALA A 6 -0.53 -25.88 -8.61
CA ALA A 6 -0.90 -25.38 -9.92
C ALA A 6 -1.75 -24.11 -9.84
N SER A 7 -2.74 -24.06 -8.92
CA SER A 7 -3.56 -22.87 -8.72
C SER A 7 -2.74 -21.64 -8.28
N ARG A 8 -1.71 -21.83 -7.44
CA ARG A 8 -0.84 -20.72 -7.00
C ARG A 8 0.04 -20.23 -8.13
N VAL A 9 0.63 -21.16 -8.89
CA VAL A 9 1.47 -20.85 -10.05
C VAL A 9 0.68 -20.05 -11.09
N VAL A 10 -0.55 -20.46 -11.41
CA VAL A 10 -1.43 -19.72 -12.32
C VAL A 10 -1.73 -18.31 -11.81
N LEU A 11 -2.02 -18.15 -10.52
CA LEU A 11 -2.26 -16.82 -9.92
C LEU A 11 -1.02 -15.93 -10.01
N MET A 12 0.17 -16.48 -9.72
CA MET A 12 1.43 -15.72 -9.79
C MET A 12 1.75 -15.29 -11.23
N TRP A 13 1.61 -16.20 -12.21
CA TRP A 13 1.80 -15.85 -13.61
C TRP A 13 0.75 -14.84 -14.10
N GLY A 14 -0.51 -14.98 -13.68
CA GLY A 14 -1.56 -14.02 -14.02
C GLY A 14 -1.28 -12.62 -13.47
N LEU A 15 -0.85 -12.51 -12.21
CA LEU A 15 -0.44 -11.24 -11.60
C LEU A 15 0.79 -10.66 -12.28
N GLY A 16 1.79 -11.48 -12.59
CA GLY A 16 2.99 -11.07 -13.31
C GLY A 16 2.67 -10.54 -14.70
N LEU A 17 1.83 -11.25 -15.46
CA LEU A 17 1.38 -10.82 -16.78
C LEU A 17 0.62 -9.50 -16.74
N LEU A 18 -0.28 -9.35 -15.76
CA LEU A 18 -1.04 -8.11 -15.58
C LEU A 18 -0.12 -6.92 -15.27
N LEU A 19 0.87 -7.11 -14.39
CA LEU A 19 1.86 -6.09 -14.08
C LEU A 19 2.71 -5.74 -15.30
N SER A 20 3.18 -6.74 -16.06
CA SER A 20 3.95 -6.52 -17.28
C SER A 20 3.14 -5.78 -18.34
N ALA A 21 1.85 -6.11 -18.51
CA ALA A 21 0.96 -5.43 -19.43
C ALA A 21 0.78 -3.95 -19.02
N TYR A 22 0.64 -3.68 -17.72
CA TYR A 22 0.53 -2.31 -17.21
C TYR A 22 1.81 -1.50 -17.43
N ILE A 23 2.98 -2.08 -17.12
CA ILE A 23 4.29 -1.43 -17.37
C ILE A 23 4.48 -1.17 -18.87
N GLY A 24 4.11 -2.13 -19.73
CA GLY A 24 4.14 -1.95 -21.17
C GLY A 24 3.20 -0.84 -21.66
N GLY A 25 1.99 -0.77 -21.10
CA GLY A 25 1.05 0.32 -21.37
C GLY A 25 1.58 1.68 -20.95
N LEU A 26 2.21 1.75 -19.76
CA LEU A 26 2.89 2.94 -19.24
C LEU A 26 4.04 3.40 -20.14
N ALA A 27 4.80 2.46 -20.71
CA ALA A 27 5.92 2.79 -21.60
C ALA A 27 5.49 3.27 -22.99
N VAL A 28 4.26 2.97 -23.40
CA VAL A 28 3.74 3.25 -24.75
C VAL A 28 2.76 4.42 -24.77
N HIS A 29 2.05 4.71 -23.68
CA HIS A 29 1.13 5.85 -23.65
C HIS A 29 1.92 7.17 -23.64
N GLY A 30 1.45 8.14 -24.42
CA GLY A 30 2.05 9.47 -24.51
C GLY A 30 1.57 10.41 -23.40
N ASP A 31 1.81 11.71 -23.58
CA ASP A 31 1.43 12.72 -22.59
C ASP A 31 -0.08 12.81 -22.38
N GLY A 32 -0.50 12.72 -21.12
CA GLY A 32 -1.90 12.83 -20.69
C GLY A 32 -2.52 11.50 -20.23
N PHE A 33 -3.68 11.62 -19.57
CA PHE A 33 -4.40 10.48 -19.02
C PHE A 33 -4.99 9.60 -20.13
N ASN A 34 -4.65 8.32 -20.11
CA ASN A 34 -5.20 7.30 -20.99
C ASN A 34 -6.21 6.45 -20.22
N VAL A 35 -7.50 6.55 -20.58
CA VAL A 35 -8.59 5.79 -19.93
C VAL A 35 -8.35 4.28 -19.91
N LEU A 36 -7.68 3.73 -20.93
CA LEU A 36 -7.40 2.30 -21.01
C LEU A 36 -6.25 1.90 -20.08
N VAL A 37 -5.16 2.68 -20.06
CA VAL A 37 -3.94 2.36 -19.28
C VAL A 37 -4.07 2.86 -17.83
N ASP A 38 -4.28 4.16 -17.62
CA ASP A 38 -4.35 4.78 -16.29
C ASP A 38 -5.68 4.48 -15.59
N GLY A 39 -6.74 4.31 -16.37
CA GLY A 39 -8.07 3.93 -15.88
C GLY A 39 -8.20 2.43 -15.68
N TRP A 40 -8.63 1.72 -16.74
CA TRP A 40 -9.02 0.31 -16.64
C TRP A 40 -7.88 -0.61 -16.22
N LEU A 41 -6.72 -0.50 -16.88
CA LEU A 41 -5.58 -1.37 -16.60
C LEU A 41 -5.00 -1.06 -15.21
N GLY A 42 -4.82 0.23 -14.87
CA GLY A 42 -4.37 0.68 -13.55
C GLY A 42 -5.30 0.31 -12.40
N ILE A 43 -6.63 0.41 -12.56
CA ILE A 43 -7.59 -0.05 -11.56
C ILE A 43 -7.54 -1.58 -11.43
N SER A 44 -7.46 -2.30 -12.55
CA SER A 44 -7.43 -3.77 -12.53
C SER A 44 -6.19 -4.33 -11.82
N THR A 45 -5.03 -3.67 -11.94
CA THR A 45 -3.79 -4.09 -11.27
C THR A 45 -3.88 -3.98 -9.75
N GLN A 46 -4.83 -3.22 -9.22
CA GLN A 46 -5.05 -3.07 -7.78
C GLN A 46 -6.18 -3.99 -7.26
N TRP A 47 -7.28 -4.10 -8.02
CA TRP A 47 -8.42 -4.93 -7.63
C TRP A 47 -8.17 -6.44 -7.79
N VAL A 48 -7.33 -6.87 -8.74
CA VAL A 48 -6.98 -8.29 -8.90
C VAL A 48 -6.22 -8.81 -7.66
N PRO A 49 -5.14 -8.15 -7.17
CA PRO A 49 -4.53 -8.50 -5.89
C PRO A 49 -5.51 -8.48 -4.71
N ALA A 50 -6.39 -7.47 -4.62
CA ALA A 50 -7.40 -7.40 -3.57
C ALA A 50 -8.31 -8.65 -3.58
N ALA A 51 -8.79 -9.06 -4.75
CA ALA A 51 -9.60 -10.26 -4.92
C ALA A 51 -8.84 -11.54 -4.54
N VAL A 52 -7.53 -11.62 -4.85
CA VAL A 52 -6.69 -12.74 -4.42
C VAL A 52 -6.52 -12.76 -2.89
N CYS A 53 -6.35 -11.61 -2.24
CA CYS A 53 -6.30 -11.51 -0.78
C CYS A 53 -7.62 -11.98 -0.15
N TRP A 54 -8.77 -11.56 -0.68
CA TRP A 54 -10.07 -12.03 -0.22
C TRP A 54 -10.29 -13.53 -0.48
N LEU A 55 -9.85 -14.05 -1.63
CA LEU A 55 -9.85 -15.48 -1.88
C LEU A 55 -9.02 -16.25 -0.84
N ALA A 56 -7.88 -15.69 -0.41
CA ALA A 56 -7.06 -16.26 0.65
C ALA A 56 -7.77 -16.21 2.01
N VAL A 57 -8.52 -15.14 2.32
CA VAL A 57 -9.40 -15.06 3.49
C VAL A 57 -10.43 -16.19 3.47
N TYR A 58 -11.17 -16.35 2.38
CA TYR A 58 -12.21 -17.38 2.25
C TYR A 58 -11.67 -18.81 2.35
N ARG A 59 -10.45 -19.04 1.85
CA ARG A 59 -9.80 -20.37 1.90
C ARG A 59 -9.13 -20.67 3.24
N THR A 60 -9.06 -19.72 4.15
CA THR A 60 -8.35 -19.86 5.42
C THR A 60 -9.32 -19.93 6.60
N SER A 61 -8.92 -20.60 7.68
CA SER A 61 -9.65 -20.62 8.94
C SER A 61 -9.96 -19.20 9.47
N PRO A 62 -11.14 -18.96 10.06
CA PRO A 62 -11.59 -17.64 10.55
C PRO A 62 -10.69 -17.02 11.62
N ARG A 63 -9.69 -17.76 12.13
CA ARG A 63 -8.74 -17.24 13.10
C ARG A 63 -7.57 -16.49 12.45
N ARG A 64 -7.42 -16.36 11.14
CA ARG A 64 -6.28 -15.66 10.51
C ARG A 64 -6.53 -14.17 10.26
N TRP A 65 -6.59 -13.39 11.35
CA TRP A 65 -6.78 -11.94 11.34
C TRP A 65 -5.72 -11.21 10.51
N GLU A 66 -4.50 -11.73 10.43
CA GLU A 66 -3.43 -11.20 9.59
C GLU A 66 -3.82 -11.14 8.10
N ILE A 67 -4.52 -12.16 7.59
CA ILE A 67 -4.94 -12.19 6.17
C ILE A 67 -6.11 -11.24 5.93
N LEU A 68 -7.01 -11.13 6.91
CA LEU A 68 -8.15 -10.20 6.86
C LEU A 68 -7.69 -8.73 6.86
N LEU A 69 -6.74 -8.39 7.73
CA LEU A 69 -6.16 -7.05 7.81
C LEU A 69 -5.42 -6.69 6.52
N ALA A 70 -4.65 -7.63 5.95
CA ALA A 70 -3.99 -7.43 4.66
C ALA A 70 -4.99 -7.24 3.51
N ALA A 71 -6.06 -8.05 3.46
CA ALA A 71 -7.12 -7.90 2.45
C ALA A 71 -7.83 -6.55 2.57
N ALA A 72 -8.13 -6.12 3.80
CA ALA A 72 -8.73 -4.80 4.07
C ALA A 72 -7.80 -3.66 3.66
N ALA A 73 -6.49 -3.77 3.95
CA ALA A 73 -5.50 -2.78 3.55
C ALA A 73 -5.49 -2.57 2.03
N VAL A 74 -5.30 -3.65 1.27
CA VAL A 74 -5.23 -3.60 -0.21
C VAL A 74 -6.56 -3.07 -0.80
N THR A 75 -7.70 -3.44 -0.21
CA THR A 75 -9.02 -2.95 -0.65
C THR A 75 -9.19 -1.46 -0.39
N SER A 76 -8.73 -0.95 0.75
CA SER A 76 -8.75 0.48 1.09
C SER A 76 -7.95 1.29 0.07
N TYR A 77 -6.74 0.82 -0.27
CA TYR A 77 -5.89 1.46 -1.27
C TYR A 77 -6.55 1.48 -2.65
N ALA A 78 -7.03 0.31 -3.11
CA ALA A 78 -7.71 0.18 -4.41
C ALA A 78 -8.96 1.07 -4.49
N SER A 79 -9.70 1.22 -3.39
CA SER A 79 -10.88 2.09 -3.33
C SER A 79 -10.50 3.57 -3.41
N GLY A 80 -9.46 3.99 -2.68
CA GLY A 80 -8.92 5.35 -2.75
C GLY A 80 -8.45 5.71 -4.16
N ASN A 81 -7.74 4.80 -4.82
CA ASN A 81 -7.30 4.98 -6.20
C ASN A 81 -8.46 5.02 -7.19
N THR A 82 -9.45 4.15 -7.02
CA THR A 82 -10.64 4.15 -7.88
C THR A 82 -11.36 5.50 -7.79
N TYR A 83 -11.51 6.03 -6.57
CA TYR A 83 -12.08 7.37 -6.36
C TYR A 83 -11.22 8.46 -7.03
N TYR A 84 -9.90 8.41 -6.86
CA TYR A 84 -8.98 9.36 -7.47
C TYR A 84 -9.15 9.36 -8.99
N VAL A 85 -9.03 8.20 -9.63
CA VAL A 85 -9.14 7.99 -11.09
C VAL A 85 -10.48 8.48 -11.64
N LEU A 86 -11.59 8.17 -10.97
CA LEU A 86 -12.93 8.59 -11.41
C LEU A 86 -13.17 10.09 -11.21
N SER A 87 -12.40 10.74 -10.34
CA SER A 87 -12.55 12.16 -10.01
C SER A 87 -11.60 13.05 -10.81
N LEU A 88 -10.75 12.50 -11.68
CA LEU A 88 -9.95 13.30 -12.61
C LEU A 88 -10.88 13.95 -13.65
N ASN A 89 -11.01 15.27 -13.58
CA ASN A 89 -11.70 16.06 -14.60
C ASN A 89 -10.71 16.42 -15.71
N GLY A 90 -10.71 15.66 -16.81
CA GLY A 90 -9.99 16.04 -18.04
C GLY A 90 -8.47 16.19 -17.88
N ASN A 91 -7.84 15.33 -17.08
CA ASN A 91 -6.41 15.31 -16.72
C ASN A 91 -5.98 16.29 -15.64
N GLU A 92 -6.90 17.08 -15.06
CA GLU A 92 -6.54 17.85 -13.87
C GLU A 92 -6.45 16.95 -12.65
N ALA A 93 -5.26 16.92 -12.04
CA ALA A 93 -5.04 16.24 -10.79
C ALA A 93 -5.93 16.85 -9.69
N LEU A 94 -6.49 16.02 -8.82
CA LEU A 94 -7.26 16.51 -7.68
C LEU A 94 -6.38 17.44 -6.81
N PRO A 95 -6.97 18.51 -6.24
CA PRO A 95 -6.26 19.34 -5.29
C PRO A 95 -5.80 18.50 -4.11
N PHE A 96 -4.53 18.64 -3.75
CA PHE A 96 -3.93 17.94 -2.63
C PHE A 96 -4.10 18.74 -1.33
N PRO A 97 -4.59 18.11 -0.23
CA PRO A 97 -5.01 16.72 -0.08
C PRO A 97 -6.46 16.47 -0.56
N SER A 98 -6.72 15.24 -0.99
CA SER A 98 -7.96 14.76 -1.58
C SER A 98 -8.62 13.66 -0.74
N PRO A 99 -9.92 13.34 -0.93
CA PRO A 99 -10.55 12.22 -0.24
C PRO A 99 -9.90 10.85 -0.54
N ALA A 100 -9.16 10.72 -1.66
CA ALA A 100 -8.41 9.51 -1.98
C ALA A 100 -7.31 9.22 -0.94
N ASP A 101 -6.73 10.26 -0.36
CA ASP A 101 -5.65 10.16 0.64
C ASP A 101 -6.09 9.41 1.90
N VAL A 102 -7.39 9.37 2.21
CA VAL A 102 -7.91 8.56 3.31
C VAL A 102 -7.71 7.07 3.04
N GLY A 103 -8.03 6.61 1.82
CA GLY A 103 -7.89 5.21 1.42
C GLY A 103 -6.43 4.78 1.38
N TYR A 104 -5.56 5.68 0.91
CA TYR A 104 -4.12 5.49 0.88
C TYR A 104 -3.50 5.47 2.28
N LEU A 105 -3.88 6.40 3.17
CA LEU A 105 -3.37 6.43 4.54
C LEU A 105 -3.85 5.25 5.36
N LEU A 106 -5.08 4.77 5.16
CA LEU A 106 -5.65 3.64 5.90
C LEU A 106 -5.00 2.30 5.54
N PHE A 107 -4.38 2.19 4.36
CA PHE A 107 -3.58 1.02 3.97
C PHE A 107 -2.47 0.73 5.00
N PHE A 108 -1.75 1.75 5.43
CA PHE A 108 -0.58 1.60 6.31
C PHE A 108 -0.90 0.99 7.68
N PRO A 109 -1.80 1.56 8.52
CA PRO A 109 -2.08 0.98 9.83
C PRO A 109 -2.69 -0.42 9.72
N LEU A 110 -3.47 -0.70 8.66
CA LEU A 110 -4.03 -2.04 8.44
C LEU A 110 -2.94 -3.06 8.09
N MET A 111 -2.02 -2.71 7.19
CA MET A 111 -0.91 -3.58 6.80
C MET A 111 0.09 -3.79 7.95
N LEU A 112 0.39 -2.74 8.72
CA LEU A 112 1.21 -2.83 9.92
C LEU A 112 0.57 -3.75 10.97
N CYS A 113 -0.73 -3.64 11.19
CA CYS A 113 -1.45 -4.56 12.07
C CYS A 113 -1.39 -6.01 11.55
N ALA A 114 -1.53 -6.22 10.23
CA ALA A 114 -1.43 -7.54 9.61
C ALA A 114 -0.05 -8.18 9.86
N LEU A 115 1.02 -7.41 9.63
CA LEU A 115 2.40 -7.82 9.88
C LEU A 115 2.64 -8.11 11.36
N ALA A 116 2.24 -7.19 12.25
CA ALA A 116 2.41 -7.36 13.70
C ALA A 116 1.70 -8.62 14.22
N VAL A 117 0.49 -8.92 13.75
CA VAL A 117 -0.24 -10.15 14.11
C VAL A 117 0.48 -11.39 13.57
N SER A 118 1.01 -11.33 12.33
CA SER A 118 1.76 -12.42 11.71
C SER A 118 3.04 -12.75 12.49
N VAL A 119 3.84 -11.73 12.82
CA VAL A 119 5.07 -11.86 13.60
C VAL A 119 4.78 -12.40 15.00
N ARG A 120 3.78 -11.84 15.71
CA ARG A 120 3.37 -12.31 17.04
C ARG A 120 2.92 -13.76 17.06
N ARG A 121 2.40 -14.29 15.95
CA ARG A 121 2.03 -15.71 15.83
C ARG A 121 3.21 -16.63 15.61
N HIS A 122 4.18 -16.20 14.81
CA HIS A 122 5.37 -17.00 14.49
C HIS A 122 6.42 -17.00 15.61
N PHE A 123 6.59 -15.89 16.33
CA PHE A 123 7.71 -15.68 17.26
C PHE A 123 7.36 -15.80 18.74
N ARG A 124 6.37 -16.62 19.11
CA ARG A 124 5.95 -16.84 20.52
C ARG A 124 7.04 -17.47 21.43
N GLY A 125 8.28 -17.67 20.94
CA GLY A 125 9.40 -18.27 21.68
C GLY A 125 10.70 -17.45 21.77
N SER A 126 10.89 -16.35 21.03
CA SER A 126 12.14 -15.55 21.10
C SER A 126 11.86 -14.07 20.80
N ALA A 127 11.27 -13.37 21.77
CA ALA A 127 10.73 -12.03 21.58
C ALA A 127 11.80 -10.91 21.63
N THR A 128 12.96 -11.14 22.25
CA THR A 128 13.92 -10.08 22.58
C THR A 128 14.76 -9.63 21.39
N SER A 129 15.28 -10.56 20.58
CA SER A 129 16.09 -10.22 19.39
C SER A 129 15.27 -9.51 18.33
N VAL A 130 14.03 -9.98 18.10
CA VAL A 130 13.10 -9.38 17.13
C VAL A 130 12.69 -7.97 17.55
N TRP A 131 12.55 -7.71 18.86
CA TRP A 131 12.27 -6.37 19.37
C TRP A 131 13.43 -5.40 19.12
N LEU A 132 14.67 -5.88 19.35
CA LEU A 132 15.88 -5.09 19.11
C LEU A 132 16.06 -4.78 17.62
N ASP A 133 15.84 -5.76 16.74
CA ASP A 133 15.93 -5.56 15.29
C ASP A 133 14.83 -4.63 14.77
N SER A 134 13.62 -4.72 15.31
CA SER A 134 12.52 -3.79 14.97
C SER A 134 12.79 -2.37 15.48
N ALA A 135 13.38 -2.24 16.67
CA ALA A 135 13.77 -0.94 17.23
C ALA A 135 14.92 -0.32 16.43
N LEU A 136 15.93 -1.10 16.05
CA LEU A 136 17.01 -0.65 15.17
C LEU A 136 16.50 -0.30 13.76
N GLY A 137 15.60 -1.11 13.21
CA GLY A 137 14.92 -0.86 11.94
C GLY A 137 14.20 0.48 11.98
N SER A 138 13.26 0.66 12.91
CA SER A 138 12.52 1.92 13.06
C SER A 138 13.42 3.14 13.35
N LEU A 139 14.52 2.98 14.09
CA LEU A 139 15.46 4.06 14.38
C LEU A 139 16.31 4.44 13.15
N GLY A 140 16.83 3.45 12.42
CA GLY A 140 17.60 3.68 11.19
C GLY A 140 16.73 4.27 10.09
N ALA A 141 15.49 3.82 10.04
CA ALA A 141 14.50 4.28 9.12
C ALA A 141 14.08 5.74 9.47
N ALA A 142 13.81 6.03 10.76
CA ALA A 142 13.59 7.41 11.23
C ALA A 142 14.77 8.35 10.92
N ALA A 143 16.01 7.87 11.01
CA ALA A 143 17.20 8.64 10.65
C ALA A 143 17.28 8.95 9.14
N MET A 144 16.90 8.00 8.27
CA MET A 144 16.83 8.22 6.82
C MET A 144 15.75 9.25 6.45
N LEU A 145 14.60 9.24 7.16
CA LEU A 145 13.53 10.22 6.95
C LEU A 145 13.84 11.59 7.50
N ALA A 146 14.68 11.72 8.53
CA ALA A 146 14.96 12.99 9.17
C ALA A 146 15.50 14.05 8.18
N VAL A 147 16.20 13.63 7.12
CA VAL A 147 16.78 14.52 6.10
C VAL A 147 15.69 15.11 5.18
N PRO A 148 14.86 14.33 4.48
CA PRO A 148 13.79 14.86 3.64
C PRO A 148 12.63 15.51 4.43
N LEU A 149 12.36 15.06 5.67
CA LEU A 149 11.36 15.70 6.53
C LEU A 149 11.83 17.03 7.13
N SER A 150 13.14 17.31 7.16
CA SER A 150 13.69 18.51 7.80
C SER A 150 13.05 19.83 7.35
N PRO A 151 12.92 20.13 6.04
CA PRO A 151 12.25 21.36 5.59
C PRO A 151 10.78 21.38 5.99
N VAL A 152 10.11 20.23 6.01
CA VAL A 152 8.70 20.13 6.36
C VAL A 152 8.45 20.32 7.86
N LEU A 153 9.29 19.71 8.71
CA LEU A 153 9.26 19.93 10.15
C LEU A 153 9.57 21.39 10.48
N ARG A 154 10.54 22.01 9.79
CA ARG A 154 10.82 23.45 9.96
C ARG A 154 9.61 24.29 9.59
N SER A 155 8.94 24.02 8.47
CA SER A 155 7.70 24.73 8.10
C SER A 155 6.55 24.49 9.09
N ALA A 156 6.45 23.32 9.72
CA ALA A 156 5.45 23.02 10.76
C ALA A 156 5.78 23.63 12.13
N VAL A 157 7.06 23.91 12.39
CA VAL A 157 7.55 24.55 13.63
C VAL A 157 7.55 26.08 13.50
N GLU A 158 7.78 26.62 12.31
CA GLU A 158 7.84 28.05 12.02
C GLU A 158 6.51 28.64 11.52
N GLY A 159 5.53 27.81 11.12
CA GLY A 159 4.19 28.22 10.69
C GLY A 159 3.09 27.21 11.04
N SER A 160 1.83 27.62 10.93
CA SER A 160 0.68 26.72 11.12
C SER A 160 0.75 25.57 10.10
N PRO A 161 0.87 24.29 10.53
CA PRO A 161 1.00 23.18 9.60
C PRO A 161 -0.27 23.09 8.74
N SER A 162 -0.10 23.23 7.42
CA SER A 162 -1.20 23.03 6.49
C SER A 162 -1.54 21.53 6.40
N LEU A 163 -2.81 21.21 6.10
CA LEU A 163 -3.26 19.83 5.92
C LEU A 163 -2.42 19.09 4.85
N ALA A 164 -2.02 19.79 3.78
CA ALA A 164 -1.14 19.27 2.74
C ALA A 164 0.23 18.85 3.30
N THR A 165 0.81 19.69 4.15
CA THR A 165 2.12 19.44 4.79
C THR A 165 2.08 18.17 5.66
N VAL A 166 1.00 17.96 6.41
CA VAL A 166 0.83 16.78 7.26
C VAL A 166 0.69 15.50 6.42
N VAL A 167 -0.14 15.53 5.38
CA VAL A 167 -0.37 14.36 4.51
C VAL A 167 0.91 14.01 3.73
N ALA A 168 1.64 15.01 3.21
CA ALA A 168 2.88 14.79 2.47
C ALA A 168 3.97 14.11 3.30
N VAL A 169 4.01 14.36 4.61
CA VAL A 169 4.94 13.71 5.55
C VAL A 169 4.47 12.32 5.96
N ALA A 170 3.16 12.13 6.09
CA ALA A 170 2.59 10.85 6.52
C ALA A 170 2.93 9.70 5.55
N TYR A 171 2.97 9.96 4.23
CA TYR A 171 3.35 8.96 3.22
C TYR A 171 4.75 8.36 3.45
N PRO A 172 5.85 9.14 3.36
CA PRO A 172 7.19 8.59 3.53
C PRO A 172 7.42 8.05 4.94
N MET A 173 6.80 8.64 5.97
CA MET A 173 6.82 8.07 7.34
C MET A 173 6.20 6.69 7.41
N SER A 174 5.06 6.49 6.75
CA SER A 174 4.33 5.23 6.82
C SER A 174 4.94 4.15 5.94
N ASP A 175 5.44 4.49 4.75
CA ASP A 175 6.20 3.59 3.88
C ASP A 175 7.40 2.99 4.63
N LEU A 176 8.11 3.85 5.32
CA LEU A 176 9.34 3.50 6.01
C LEU A 176 9.09 2.75 7.32
N LEU A 177 7.93 2.92 7.95
CA LEU A 177 7.51 2.08 9.06
C LEU A 177 7.08 0.68 8.59
N LEU A 178 6.70 0.54 7.32
CA LEU A 178 6.21 -0.69 6.72
C LEU A 178 7.33 -1.60 6.18
N VAL A 179 8.48 -1.02 5.78
CA VAL A 179 9.69 -1.73 5.34
C VAL A 179 10.51 -2.23 6.52
#